data_AF-A0A5K3FSQ1-F1
#
_entry.id   AF-A0A5K3FSQ1-F1
#
_cell.length_a   1.000
_cell.length_b   1.000
_cell.length_c   1.000
_cell.angle_alpha   90.00
_cell.angle_beta   90.00
_cell.angle_gamma   90.00
#
_symmetry.space_group_name_H-M   'P 1'
#
loop_
_entity.id
_entity.type
_entity.pdbx_description
1 polymer ?
#
loop_
_entity_poly.entity_id
_entity_poly.type
_entity_poly.pdbx_seq_one_letter_code
_entity_poly.pdbx_strand_id
1 'polypeptide(L)'
;MGDSRSSTPLAEETDSNVDDLHLTDNVTTAAGTAQQLQIPQPPWYVQFRQMLARLRIIFFSLMARLEPTSDVEEADAVCTAILAYADAYRELRRTAWELAMAKQTL
;
A
#
# COMPACT_ATOMS: atom_id res chain seq x y z
N MET A 1 -15.83 -38.73 41.45
CA MET A 1 -16.54 -38.51 42.73
C MET A 1 -15.49 -38.51 43.82
N GLY A 2 -15.35 -37.38 44.55
CA GLY A 2 -14.60 -37.18 45.81
C GLY A 2 -13.09 -37.49 45.79
N ASP A 3 -12.16 -36.71 46.35
CA ASP A 3 -12.26 -35.63 47.32
C ASP A 3 -11.04 -34.71 47.23
N SER A 4 -11.27 -33.43 47.57
CA SER A 4 -10.25 -32.42 47.84
C SER A 4 -9.58 -32.64 49.20
N ARG A 5 -8.32 -32.20 49.37
CA ARG A 5 -7.94 -31.30 50.48
C ARG A 5 -6.56 -30.66 50.32
N SER A 6 -6.61 -29.34 50.48
CA SER A 6 -5.58 -28.32 50.59
C SER A 6 -4.53 -28.56 51.69
N SER A 7 -3.32 -28.01 51.54
CA SER A 7 -2.56 -27.31 52.60
C SER A 7 -1.32 -26.58 52.02
N THR A 8 -1.33 -25.24 52.08
CA THR A 8 -0.15 -24.35 52.04
C THR A 8 0.35 -24.15 53.48
N PRO A 9 1.62 -23.75 53.75
CA PRO A 9 1.99 -22.32 53.69
C PRO A 9 3.48 -21.99 53.37
N LEU A 10 3.64 -20.79 52.79
CA LEU A 10 4.62 -19.72 53.08
C LEU A 10 6.11 -20.04 53.38
N ALA A 11 6.99 -19.41 52.61
CA ALA A 11 8.26 -18.87 53.09
C ALA A 11 8.49 -17.50 52.43
N GLU A 12 8.29 -16.43 53.21
CA GLU A 12 8.84 -15.10 52.95
C GLU A 12 10.29 -15.09 53.45
N GLU A 13 11.23 -14.67 52.61
CA GLU A 13 12.45 -14.00 53.07
C GLU A 13 12.63 -12.74 52.24
N THR A 14 12.31 -11.62 52.88
CA THR A 14 12.82 -10.27 52.61
C THR A 14 14.35 -10.28 52.50
N ASP A 15 14.92 -9.56 51.54
CA ASP A 15 15.85 -8.46 51.89
C ASP A 15 16.22 -7.54 50.71
N SER A 16 16.48 -6.29 51.08
CA SER A 16 17.42 -5.35 50.48
C SER A 16 17.02 -4.51 49.24
N ASN A 17 16.35 -3.41 49.57
CA ASN A 17 16.55 -2.05 49.08
C ASN A 17 17.98 -1.73 48.57
N VAL A 18 18.15 -1.31 47.30
CA VAL A 18 18.85 -0.06 46.93
C VAL A 18 18.44 0.37 45.51
N ASP A 19 17.86 1.57 45.37
CA ASP A 19 17.89 2.34 44.12
C ASP A 19 19.34 2.70 43.80
N ASP A 20 19.85 2.32 42.63
CA ASP A 20 20.85 3.16 41.95
C ASP A 20 20.87 2.99 40.43
N LEU A 21 21.26 4.08 39.80
CA LEU A 21 20.93 4.62 38.50
C LEU A 21 21.53 3.93 37.26
N HIS A 22 20.77 4.08 36.17
CA HIS A 22 21.20 4.32 34.77
C HIS A 22 21.94 3.20 34.02
N LEU A 23 21.39 2.82 32.86
CA LEU A 23 21.87 3.22 31.53
C LEU A 23 21.36 2.18 30.50
N THR A 24 20.57 2.68 29.55
CA THR A 24 20.24 2.22 28.18
C THR A 24 20.73 0.82 27.73
N ASP A 25 19.94 0.00 27.04
CA ASP A 25 19.58 0.25 25.64
C ASP A 25 18.46 -0.69 25.13
N ASN A 26 17.54 -0.06 24.38
CA ASN A 26 16.67 -0.56 23.31
C ASN A 26 16.64 -2.07 23.02
N VAL A 27 15.41 -2.62 22.95
CA VAL A 27 14.80 -3.11 21.68
C VAL A 27 13.37 -3.60 21.94
N THR A 28 12.43 -2.93 21.29
CA THR A 28 11.18 -3.48 20.73
C THR A 28 10.17 -4.04 21.74
N THR A 29 9.04 -3.38 21.98
CA THR A 29 7.92 -3.47 21.04
C THR A 29 7.05 -2.22 21.20
N ALA A 30 7.38 -1.17 20.44
CA ALA A 30 6.38 -0.17 20.14
C ALA A 30 5.34 -0.86 19.25
N ALA A 31 4.26 -1.34 19.87
CA ALA A 31 2.95 -1.40 19.24
C ALA A 31 2.48 0.04 18.99
N GLY A 32 3.26 0.78 18.20
CA GLY A 32 2.81 1.95 17.49
C GLY A 32 1.82 1.39 16.50
N THR A 33 0.55 1.37 16.90
CA THR A 33 -0.54 1.35 15.96
C THR A 33 -0.28 2.58 15.11
N ALA A 34 0.37 2.38 13.96
CA ALA A 34 0.37 3.36 12.90
C ALA A 34 -1.10 3.50 12.56
N GLN A 35 -1.76 4.45 13.23
CA GLN A 35 -3.00 5.01 12.77
C GLN A 35 -2.62 5.64 11.45
N GLN A 36 -2.62 4.80 10.41
CA GLN A 36 -2.55 5.19 9.04
C GLN A 36 -3.83 5.97 8.85
N LEU A 37 -3.75 7.28 9.14
CA LEU A 37 -4.78 8.26 8.85
C LEU A 37 -5.24 7.94 7.44
N GLN A 38 -6.40 7.31 7.32
CA GLN A 38 -7.04 7.08 6.03
C GLN A 38 -7.52 8.45 5.60
N ILE A 39 -6.61 9.26 5.07
CA ILE A 39 -6.94 10.53 4.45
C ILE A 39 -7.92 10.17 3.34
N PRO A 40 -9.18 10.63 3.43
CA PRO A 40 -10.16 10.34 2.41
C PRO A 40 -9.63 10.82 1.06
N GLN A 41 -9.48 9.88 0.13
CA GLN A 41 -8.97 10.22 -1.19
C GLN A 41 -10.04 11.06 -1.90
N PRO A 42 -9.65 12.17 -2.54
CA PRO A 42 -10.62 13.02 -3.20
C PRO A 42 -11.23 12.29 -4.41
N PRO A 43 -12.49 12.59 -4.79
CA PRO A 43 -13.19 11.86 -5.85
C PRO A 43 -12.44 11.80 -7.18
N TRP A 44 -11.75 12.89 -7.55
CA TRP A 44 -10.93 12.93 -8.76
C TRP A 44 -9.84 11.86 -8.73
N TYR A 45 -9.18 11.65 -7.59
CA TYR A 45 -8.09 10.69 -7.46
C TYR A 45 -8.57 9.25 -7.71
N VAL A 46 -9.77 8.91 -7.23
CA VAL A 46 -10.40 7.62 -7.48
C VAL A 46 -10.69 7.44 -8.98
N GLN A 47 -11.23 8.47 -9.64
CA GLN A 47 -11.49 8.45 -11.09
C GLN A 47 -10.20 8.25 -11.90
N PHE A 48 -9.12 8.96 -11.56
CA PHE A 48 -7.81 8.80 -12.21
C PHE A 48 -7.28 7.37 -12.05
N ARG A 49 -7.38 6.78 -10.85
CA ARG A 49 -6.97 5.37 -10.66
C ARG A 49 -7.79 4.40 -11.50
N GLN A 50 -9.09 4.62 -11.63
CA GLN A 50 -9.96 3.79 -12.47
C GLN A 50 -9.59 3.91 -13.95
N MET A 51 -9.33 5.12 -14.44
CA MET A 51 -8.89 5.35 -15.83
C MET A 51 -7.55 4.67 -16.11
N LEU A 52 -6.58 4.77 -15.18
CA LEU A 52 -5.29 4.07 -15.28
C LEU A 52 -5.45 2.54 -15.31
N ALA A 53 -6.33 1.99 -14.47
CA ALA A 53 -6.61 0.57 -14.46
C ALA A 53 -7.20 0.09 -15.80
N ARG A 54 -8.13 0.84 -16.38
CA ARG A 54 -8.71 0.55 -17.69
C ARG A 54 -7.67 0.61 -18.81
N LEU A 55 -6.85 1.66 -18.81
CA LEU A 55 -5.74 1.79 -19.75
C LEU A 55 -4.81 0.58 -19.66
N ARG A 56 -4.43 0.15 -18.46
CA ARG A 56 -3.57 -1.02 -18.24
C ARG A 56 -4.17 -2.31 -18.81
N ILE A 57 -5.48 -2.52 -18.65
CA ILE A 57 -6.19 -3.68 -19.24
C ILE A 57 -6.13 -3.64 -20.77
N ILE A 58 -6.37 -2.46 -21.36
CA ILE A 58 -6.30 -2.26 -22.82
C ILE A 58 -4.90 -2.59 -23.33
N PHE A 59 -3.85 -2.08 -22.68
CA PHE A 59 -2.46 -2.36 -23.06
C PHE A 59 -2.15 -3.86 -23.07
N PHE A 60 -2.51 -4.60 -22.02
CA PHE A 60 -2.29 -6.05 -21.99
C PHE A 60 -3.06 -6.78 -23.08
N SER A 61 -4.28 -6.33 -23.37
CA SER A 61 -5.09 -6.90 -24.45
C SER A 61 -4.46 -6.67 -25.83
N LEU A 62 -3.87 -5.50 -26.04
CA LEU A 62 -3.15 -5.17 -27.28
C LEU A 62 -1.86 -6.00 -27.40
N MET A 63 -1.06 -6.11 -26.34
CA MET A 63 0.16 -6.92 -26.32
C MET A 63 -0.13 -8.40 -26.59
N ALA A 64 -1.18 -8.95 -25.98
CA ALA A 64 -1.59 -10.34 -26.20
C ALA A 64 -2.06 -10.62 -27.63
N ARG A 65 -2.54 -9.60 -28.35
CA ARG A 65 -2.87 -9.71 -29.78
C ARG A 65 -1.64 -9.57 -30.66
N LEU A 66 -0.69 -8.70 -30.30
CA LEU A 66 0.51 -8.49 -31.11
C LEU A 66 1.42 -9.72 -31.15
N GLU A 67 1.62 -10.38 -30.01
CA GLU A 67 2.60 -11.46 -29.84
C GLU A 67 2.37 -12.69 -30.76
N PRO A 68 1.14 -13.18 -30.98
CA PRO A 68 0.90 -14.30 -31.90
C PRO A 68 0.60 -13.89 -33.35
N THR A 69 0.49 -12.60 -33.67
CA THR A 69 -0.05 -12.16 -34.97
C THR A 69 1.00 -12.25 -36.08
N SER A 70 0.67 -12.96 -37.17
CA SER A 70 1.45 -12.99 -38.41
C SER A 70 0.94 -12.03 -39.49
N ASP A 71 -0.22 -11.40 -39.26
CA ASP A 71 -0.82 -10.39 -40.13
C ASP A 71 -0.15 -9.02 -39.89
N VAL A 72 0.50 -8.51 -40.93
CA VAL A 72 1.22 -7.23 -40.88
C VAL A 72 0.27 -6.05 -40.69
N GLU A 73 -0.92 -6.08 -41.27
CA GLU A 73 -1.90 -4.99 -41.15
C GLU A 73 -2.50 -4.97 -39.74
N GLU A 74 -2.82 -6.13 -39.18
CA GLU A 74 -3.27 -6.22 -37.79
C GLU A 74 -2.16 -5.80 -36.83
N ALA A 75 -0.91 -6.23 -37.06
CA ALA A 75 0.23 -5.83 -36.24
C ALA A 75 0.47 -4.32 -36.25
N ASP A 76 0.38 -3.66 -37.41
CA ASP A 76 0.51 -2.20 -37.54
C ASP A 76 -0.63 -1.46 -36.81
N ALA A 77 -1.87 -1.92 -36.97
CA ALA A 77 -3.02 -1.37 -36.26
C ALA A 77 -2.87 -1.50 -34.73
N VAL A 78 -2.39 -2.64 -34.25
CA VAL A 78 -2.12 -2.88 -32.82
C VAL A 78 -0.98 -2.00 -32.32
N CYS A 79 0.10 -1.82 -33.10
CA CYS A 79 1.19 -0.92 -32.76
C CYS A 79 0.72 0.54 -32.65
N THR A 80 -0.11 0.98 -33.59
CA THR A 80 -0.74 2.31 -33.57
C THR A 80 -1.61 2.49 -32.30
N ALA A 81 -2.38 1.47 -31.93
CA ALA A 81 -3.18 1.50 -30.71
C ALA A 81 -2.32 1.55 -29.43
N ILE A 82 -1.16 0.90 -29.41
CA ILE A 82 -0.20 0.96 -28.29
C ILE A 82 0.39 2.37 -28.16
N LEU A 83 0.72 3.03 -29.28
CA LEU A 83 1.20 4.41 -29.26
C LEU A 83 0.12 5.36 -28.70
N ALA A 84 -1.12 5.23 -29.17
CA ALA A 84 -2.24 6.01 -28.64
C ALA A 84 -2.47 5.77 -27.13
N TYR A 85 -2.30 4.53 -26.65
CA TYR A 85 -2.31 4.22 -25.23
C TYR A 85 -1.22 4.98 -24.46
N ALA A 86 0.01 5.04 -24.99
CA ALA A 86 1.13 5.72 -24.34
C ALA A 86 0.88 7.23 -24.21
N ASP A 87 0.29 7.83 -25.24
CA ASP A 87 -0.11 9.25 -25.23
C ASP A 87 -1.22 9.50 -24.21
N ALA A 88 -2.27 8.67 -24.22
CA ALA A 88 -3.36 8.79 -23.24
C ALA A 88 -2.87 8.63 -21.79
N TYR A 89 -1.94 7.70 -21.55
CA TYR A 89 -1.33 7.52 -20.23
C TYR A 89 -0.51 8.74 -19.81
N ARG A 90 0.28 9.32 -20.73
CA ARG A 90 1.09 10.51 -20.47
C ARG A 90 0.21 11.71 -20.13
N GLU A 91 -0.82 11.97 -20.93
CA GLU A 91 -1.75 13.07 -20.71
C GLU A 91 -2.52 12.90 -19.40
N LEU A 92 -3.01 11.69 -19.12
CA LEU A 92 -3.68 11.41 -17.85
C LEU A 92 -2.76 11.66 -16.65
N ARG A 93 -1.50 11.24 -16.73
CA ARG A 93 -0.53 11.50 -15.66
C ARG A 93 -0.23 13.00 -15.51
N ARG A 94 -0.14 13.73 -16.62
CA ARG A 94 0.06 15.18 -16.63
C ARG A 94 -1.12 15.90 -15.97
N THR A 95 -2.35 15.61 -16.37
CA THR A 95 -3.55 16.22 -15.78
C THR A 95 -3.65 15.92 -14.29
N ALA A 96 -3.29 14.70 -13.85
CA ALA A 96 -3.27 14.34 -12.44
C ALA A 96 -2.26 15.21 -11.64
N TRP A 97 -1.09 15.47 -12.23
CA TRP A 97 -0.08 16.33 -11.61
C TRP A 97 -0.53 17.79 -11.57
N GLU A 98 -1.05 18.34 -12.66
CA GLU A 98 -1.56 19.71 -12.72
C GLU A 98 -2.69 19.93 -11.71
N LEU A 99 -3.60 18.96 -11.57
CA LEU A 99 -4.69 19.02 -10.60
C LEU A 99 -4.20 18.94 -9.15
N ALA A 100 -3.16 18.14 -8.89
CA ALA A 100 -2.54 18.08 -7.57
C ALA A 100 -1.85 19.39 -7.19
N MET A 101 -1.15 20.02 -8.14
CA MET A 101 -0.47 21.30 -7.95
C MET A 101 -1.45 22.44 -7.74
N ALA A 102 -2.52 22.52 -8.54
CA ALA A 102 -3.55 23.57 -8.43
C ALA A 102 -4.23 23.61 -7.05
N LYS A 103 -4.27 22.47 -6.34
CA LYS A 103 -4.84 22.36 -4.99
C LYS A 103 -3.86 22.71 -3.87
N GLN A 104 -2.57 22.79 -4.13
CA GLN A 104 -1.56 23.20 -3.15
C GLN A 104 -1.34 24.72 -3.12
N THR A 105 -1.76 25.41 -4.19
CA THR A 105 -1.64 26.87 -4.37
C THR A 105 -2.87 27.68 -3.93
N LEU A 106 -3.89 27.02 -3.36
CA LEU A 106 -5.11 27.61 -2.80
C LEU A 106 -5.16 27.37 -1.29
#